data_AF-B4VVZ6-F1
#
_entry.id   AF-B4VVZ6-F1
#
_cell.length_a   1.000
_cell.length_b   1.000
_cell.length_c   1.000
_cell.angle_alpha   90.00
_cell.angle_beta   90.00
_cell.angle_gamma   90.00
#
_symmetry.space_group_name_H-M   'P 1'
#
loop_
_entity.id
_entity.type
_entity.pdbx_description
1 polymer ?
#
loop_
_entity_poly.entity_id
_entity_poly.type
_entity_poly.pdbx_seq_one_letter_code
_entity_poly.pdbx_strand_id
1 'polypeptide(L)' 'MSPLPKENVKTDTIFYSLFKEFPSIFFELINQSTEQAATYQFTSREIKQLSFRVDGLFLPKNEASNQPFYLVEVQY' A
#
# COMPACT_ATOMS: atom_id res chain seq x y z
N MET A 1 3.11 9.66 39.44
CA MET A 1 3.47 8.63 38.44
C MET A 1 2.64 8.92 37.20
N SER A 2 3.21 9.63 36.24
CA SER A 2 2.53 10.01 34.99
C SER A 2 2.56 8.81 34.04
N PRO A 3 1.47 8.48 33.32
CA PRO A 3 1.55 7.44 32.32
C PRO A 3 2.54 7.86 31.22
N LEU A 4 3.42 6.94 30.84
CA LEU A 4 4.30 7.09 29.68
C LEU A 4 3.44 7.42 28.45
N PRO A 5 3.92 8.28 27.53
CA PRO A 5 3.21 8.50 26.27
C PRO A 5 3.10 7.15 25.59
N LYS A 6 1.87 6.74 25.25
CA LYS A 6 1.68 5.74 24.20
C LYS A 6 2.20 6.40 22.93
N GLU A 7 3.47 6.15 22.60
CA GLU A 7 3.92 6.38 21.25
C GLU A 7 3.10 5.43 20.37
N ASN A 8 1.98 5.95 19.86
CA ASN A 8 1.34 5.39 18.69
C ASN A 8 2.36 5.56 17.57
N VAL A 9 3.27 4.60 17.44
CA VAL A 9 3.98 4.39 16.19
C VAL A 9 2.87 4.39 15.14
N LYS A 10 2.88 5.37 14.23
CA LYS A 10 1.93 5.45 13.13
C LYS A 10 2.20 4.27 12.21
N THR A 11 1.75 3.08 12.59
CA THR A 11 2.06 1.83 11.89
C THR A 11 1.64 1.94 10.42
N ASP A 12 0.52 2.62 10.15
CA ASP A 12 0.03 3.00 8.81
C ASP A 12 1.10 3.72 7.97
N THR A 13 1.91 4.59 8.59
CA THR A 13 2.94 5.36 7.88
C THR A 13 4.15 4.50 7.52
N ILE A 14 4.46 3.45 8.29
CA ILE A 14 5.59 2.57 8.01
C ILE A 14 5.29 1.71 6.79
N PHE A 15 4.12 1.07 6.71
CA PHE A 15 3.73 0.26 5.55
C PHE A 15 3.56 1.10 4.29
N TYR A 16 2.96 2.29 4.43
CA TYR A 16 2.90 3.24 3.32
C TYR A 16 4.31 3.60 2.80
N SER A 17 5.24 3.95 3.70
CA SER A 17 6.61 4.30 3.32
C SER A 17 7.35 3.12 2.70
N LEU A 18 7.17 1.92 3.25
CA LEU A 18 7.77 0.69 2.75
C LEU A 18 7.34 0.40 1.31
N PHE A 19 6.05 0.39 1.01
CA PHE A 19 5.57 0.11 -0.35
C PHE A 19 5.86 1.26 -1.33
N LYS A 20 5.97 2.49 -0.83
CA LYS A 20 6.40 3.64 -1.62
C LYS A 20 7.87 3.55 -2.04
N GLU A 21 8.75 3.12 -1.14
CA GLU A 21 10.19 3.02 -1.39
C GLU A 21 10.56 1.69 -2.08
N PHE A 22 9.87 0.61 -1.72
CA PHE A 22 10.12 -0.75 -2.20
C PHE A 22 8.83 -1.45 -2.65
N PRO A 23 8.23 -1.01 -3.79
CA PRO A 23 6.98 -1.59 -4.29
C PRO A 23 7.08 -3.08 -4.67
N SER A 24 8.29 -3.59 -4.94
CA SER A 24 8.55 -5.00 -5.23
C SER A 24 8.20 -5.95 -4.08
N ILE A 25 8.31 -5.48 -2.83
CA ILE A 25 8.00 -6.29 -1.63
C ILE A 25 6.55 -6.77 -1.67
N PHE A 26 5.62 -5.94 -2.16
CA PHE A 26 4.23 -6.35 -2.29
C PHE A 26 4.06 -7.61 -3.16
N PHE A 27 4.72 -7.64 -4.33
CA PHE A 27 4.63 -8.77 -5.25
C PHE A 27 5.31 -10.01 -4.69
N GLU A 28 6.41 -9.85 -3.95
CA GLU A 28 7.06 -10.95 -3.23
C GLU A 28 6.11 -11.58 -2.19
N LEU A 29 5.41 -10.76 -1.39
CA LEU A 29 4.49 -11.22 -0.35
C LEU A 29 3.32 -12.05 -0.92
N ILE A 30 2.90 -11.78 -2.16
CA ILE A 30 1.83 -12.53 -2.85
C ILE A 30 2.37 -13.64 -3.75
N ASN A 31 3.65 -14.03 -3.62
CA ASN A 31 4.32 -15.05 -4.42
C ASN A 31 4.29 -14.77 -5.94
N GLN A 32 4.44 -13.50 -6.32
CA GLN A 32 4.56 -13.04 -7.71
C GLN A 32 5.99 -12.57 -8.00
N SER A 33 6.34 -12.49 -9.29
CA SER A 33 7.63 -11.92 -9.69
C SER A 33 7.73 -10.45 -9.24
N THR A 34 8.82 -10.11 -8.56
CA THR A 34 9.13 -8.74 -8.12
C THR A 34 9.28 -7.77 -9.29
N GLU A 35 9.61 -8.27 -10.48
CA GLU A 35 9.66 -7.50 -11.72
C GLU A 35 8.31 -6.88 -12.10
N GLN A 36 7.20 -7.47 -11.64
CA GLN A 36 5.87 -6.90 -11.87
C GLN A 36 5.75 -5.49 -11.29
N ALA A 37 6.46 -5.15 -10.21
CA ALA A 37 6.43 -3.80 -9.65
C ALA A 37 6.77 -2.70 -10.66
N ALA A 38 7.59 -3.01 -11.68
CA ALA A 38 7.92 -2.07 -12.74
C ALA A 38 6.69 -1.68 -13.61
N THR A 39 5.68 -2.55 -13.70
CA THR A 39 4.46 -2.33 -14.48
C THR A 39 3.35 -1.67 -13.69
N TYR A 40 3.55 -1.40 -12.39
CA TYR A 40 2.54 -0.80 -11.50
C TYR A 40 3.01 0.53 -10.91
N GLN A 41 2.05 1.40 -10.60
CA GLN A 41 2.23 2.59 -9.78
C GLN A 41 1.58 2.38 -8.41
N PHE A 42 2.28 2.74 -7.34
CA PHE A 42 1.77 2.71 -5.98
C PHE A 42 1.20 4.08 -5.58
N THR A 43 0.04 4.09 -4.94
CA THR A 43 -0.59 5.31 -4.41
C THR A 43 -1.47 4.99 -3.19
N SER A 44 -1.74 5.99 -2.36
CA SER A 44 -2.79 5.95 -1.33
C SER A 44 -3.88 6.94 -1.75
N ARG A 45 -5.09 6.48 -2.02
CA ARG A 45 -6.21 7.35 -2.43
C ARG A 45 -7.34 7.27 -1.42
N GLU A 46 -7.92 8.43 -1.14
CA GLU A 46 -9.19 8.54 -0.42
C GLU A 46 -10.33 8.43 -1.43
N ILE A 47 -11.21 7.45 -1.23
CA ILE A 47 -12.40 7.25 -2.07
C ILE A 47 -13.51 8.14 -1.51
N LYS A 48 -13.81 9.22 -2.24
CA LYS A 48 -14.71 10.31 -1.82
C LYS A 48 -16.12 9.85 -1.43
N GLN A 49 -16.62 8.75 -2.00
CA GLN A 49 -18.01 8.32 -1.84
C GLN A 49 -18.28 7.61 -0.50
N LEU A 50 -17.23 7.09 0.15
CA LEU A 50 -17.33 6.33 1.40
C LEU A 50 -16.47 6.90 2.53
N SER A 51 -15.76 8.01 2.30
CA SER A 51 -14.67 8.49 3.17
C SER A 51 -13.70 7.38 3.56
N PHE A 52 -13.49 6.43 2.64
CA PHE A 52 -12.65 5.27 2.86
C PHE A 52 -11.23 5.60 2.41
N ARG A 53 -10.28 5.46 3.33
CA ARG A 53 -8.86 5.59 3.03
C ARG A 53 -8.30 4.19 2.80
N VAL A 54 -7.76 3.99 1.61
CA VAL A 54 -7.03 2.78 1.30
C VAL A 54 -5.56 3.01 1.67
N ASP A 55 -4.98 2.09 2.44
CA ASP A 55 -3.58 2.21 2.88
C ASP A 55 -2.60 2.15 1.70
N GLY A 56 -2.92 1.32 0.70
CA GLY A 56 -2.15 1.21 -0.53
C GLY A 56 -2.95 0.71 -1.72
N LEU A 57 -2.63 1.21 -2.91
CA LEU A 57 -3.23 0.82 -4.17
C LEU A 57 -2.14 0.69 -5.23
N PHE A 58 -2.04 -0.50 -5.83
CA PHE A 58 -1.21 -0.74 -7.01
C PHE A 58 -2.07 -0.75 -8.25
N LEU A 59 -1.81 0.21 -9.15
CA LEU A 59 -2.49 0.35 -10.44
C LEU A 59 -1.52 -0.01 -11.57
N PRO A 60 -1.90 -0.82 -12.56
CA PRO A 60 -1.13 -0.96 -13.79
C PRO A 60 -0.85 0.40 -14.40
N LYS A 61 0.40 0.63 -14.81
CA LYS A 61 0.81 1.85 -15.53
C LYS A 61 0.15 1.95 -16.91
N ASN A 62 -0.17 0.80 -17.50
CA ASN A 62 -0.92 0.72 -18.73
C ASN A 62 -2.39 0.38 -18.41
N GLU A 63 -3.29 1.35 -18.51
CA GLU A 63 -4.72 1.18 -18.22
C GLU A 63 -5.42 0.22 -19.20
N ALA A 64 -4.86 0.01 -20.39
CA ALA A 64 -5.37 -0.96 -21.36
C ALA A 64 -4.88 -2.40 -21.10
N SER A 65 -4.05 -2.59 -20.07
CA SER A 65 -3.59 -3.91 -19.63
C SER A 65 -4.72 -4.67 -18.94
N ASN A 66 -4.82 -5.98 -19.18
CA ASN A 66 -5.77 -6.86 -18.47
C ASN A 66 -5.26 -7.27 -17.07
N GLN A 67 -4.36 -6.48 -16.50
CA GLN A 67 -3.74 -6.69 -15.20
C GLN A 67 -4.69 -6.27 -14.07
N PRO A 68 -4.72 -6.99 -12.94
CA PRO A 68 -5.59 -6.65 -11.81
C PRO A 68 -5.16 -5.35 -11.13
N PHE A 69 -6.08 -4.72 -10.41
CA PHE A 69 -5.72 -3.72 -9.40
C PHE A 69 -5.50 -4.43 -8.07
N TYR A 70 -4.46 -4.05 -7.32
CA TYR A 70 -4.27 -4.57 -5.96
C TYR A 70 -4.56 -3.51 -4.92
N LEU A 71 -5.47 -3.82 -4.02
CA LEU A 71 -5.80 -3.03 -2.85
C LEU A 71 -5.08 -3.62 -1.64
N VAL A 72 -4.38 -2.78 -0.89
CA VAL A 72 -3.64 -3.14 0.31
C VAL A 72 -4.28 -2.44 1.51
N GLU A 73 -4.73 -3.24 2.47
CA GLU A 73 -5.20 -2.82 3.77
C GLU A 73 -4.37 -3.52 4.84
N VAL A 74 -3.90 -2.76 5.82
CA VAL A 74 -3.16 -3.30 6.95
C VAL A 74 -4.03 -3.15 8.20
N GLN A 75 -4.51 -4.28 8.72
CA GLN A 75 -5.33 -4.32 9.93
C GLN A 75 -4.53 -5.00 11.05
N TYR A 76 -4.52 -4.40 12.24
CA TYR A 76 -3.85 -4.92 13.44
C TYR A 76 -4.86 -5.20 14.55
#